data_AF-A0A7W4IYU4-F1
#
_entry.id   AF-A0A7W4IYU4-F1
#
_cell.length_a   1.000
_cell.length_b   1.000
_cell.length_c   1.000
_cell.angle_alpha   90.00
_cell.angle_beta   90.00
_cell.angle_gamma   90.00
#
_symmetry.space_group_name_H-M   'P 1'
#
loop_
_entity.id
_entity.type
_entity.pdbx_description
1 polymer ?
#
loop_
_entity_poly.entity_id
_entity_poly.type
_entity_poly.pdbx_seq_one_letter_code
_entity_poly.pdbx_strand_id
1 'polypeptide(L)'
;MARSAASSIRRVASLLTPLALALPVMVMAAPGARAVGMPQLDFSNPLVIGQVVWGAVIFLVLYLLLSRSALPKVEAVLTSRRQTIDNDLDIARRAKAEADSAVDELHLARRSAMAEAQANVDKVIEDARLAALRQTQDMNARLATEIHEAETRVAAARTAALGSLRQIADETAQVLVRQVTGTSVPADVVARTVDHAATARGL
;
A
#
# COMPACT_ATOMS: atom_id res chain seq x y z
N MET A 1 -36.76 6.55 17.14
CA MET A 1 -36.41 7.35 18.35
C MET A 1 -35.76 8.65 17.89
N ALA A 2 -36.56 9.70 17.75
CA ALA A 2 -36.12 11.04 17.39
C ALA A 2 -36.66 11.99 18.46
N ARG A 3 -35.79 12.56 19.30
CA ARG A 3 -36.11 13.66 20.22
C ARG A 3 -34.84 14.20 20.91
N SER A 4 -34.69 15.52 20.85
CA SER A 4 -34.23 16.39 21.95
C SER A 4 -32.74 16.45 22.31
N ALA A 5 -32.08 17.52 21.84
CA ALA A 5 -31.19 18.42 22.60
C ALA A 5 -30.85 19.62 21.69
N ALA A 6 -31.58 20.74 21.70
CA ALA A 6 -31.50 21.83 22.69
C ALA A 6 -30.05 22.30 22.89
N SER A 7 -29.57 23.29 22.13
CA SER A 7 -29.70 24.75 22.33
C SER A 7 -28.65 25.33 23.30
N SER A 8 -27.67 26.04 22.73
CA SER A 8 -26.87 27.13 23.33
C SER A 8 -25.71 27.34 22.33
N ILE A 9 -25.40 28.51 21.76
CA ILE A 9 -25.09 29.79 22.37
C ILE A 9 -25.22 30.83 21.23
N ARG A 10 -26.21 31.74 21.31
CA ARG A 10 -26.08 33.04 20.65
C ARG A 10 -26.51 34.09 21.66
N ARG A 11 -25.50 34.75 22.21
CA ARG A 11 -25.61 35.73 23.29
C ARG A 11 -26.22 37.03 22.75
N VAL A 12 -27.27 37.47 23.43
CA VAL A 12 -27.43 38.80 24.05
C VAL A 12 -27.12 40.01 23.16
N ALA A 13 -28.19 40.66 22.68
CA ALA A 13 -28.25 42.11 22.53
C ALA A 13 -29.71 42.55 22.71
N SER A 14 -30.07 42.71 23.97
CA SER A 14 -31.36 43.18 24.46
C SER A 14 -31.41 44.71 24.52
N LEU A 15 -32.60 45.25 24.21
CA LEU A 15 -33.23 46.44 24.79
C LEU A 15 -32.58 47.82 24.51
N LEU A 16 -33.27 48.70 23.78
CA LEU A 16 -34.13 49.74 24.37
C LEU A 16 -34.69 50.68 23.28
N THR A 17 -36.00 50.71 23.15
CA THR A 17 -36.79 51.83 22.63
C THR A 17 -36.61 53.05 23.56
N PRO A 18 -36.60 54.28 23.04
CA PRO A 18 -37.72 55.19 23.37
C PRO A 18 -38.19 55.95 22.11
N LEU A 19 -39.51 55.96 21.86
CA LEU A 19 -40.45 56.99 22.33
C LEU A 19 -40.25 58.34 21.62
N ALA A 20 -40.89 58.45 20.45
CA ALA A 20 -41.31 59.72 19.92
C ALA A 20 -42.38 60.32 20.85
N LEU A 21 -42.23 61.59 21.25
CA LEU A 21 -43.27 62.62 21.42
C LEU A 21 -42.78 63.73 22.36
N ALA A 22 -42.32 64.86 21.82
CA ALA A 22 -42.45 66.20 22.39
C ALA A 22 -41.82 67.23 21.44
N LEU A 23 -42.57 67.63 20.41
CA LEU A 23 -42.36 68.92 19.74
C LEU A 23 -42.94 70.02 20.63
N PRO A 24 -42.16 71.01 21.10
CA PRO A 24 -42.69 72.35 21.21
C PRO A 24 -42.59 72.98 19.81
N VAL A 25 -43.71 72.99 19.09
CA VAL A 25 -43.92 73.95 18.01
C VAL A 25 -43.97 75.32 18.68
N MET A 26 -42.87 76.07 18.62
CA MET A 26 -42.90 77.51 18.80
C MET A 26 -42.50 78.15 17.47
N VAL A 27 -43.48 78.21 16.57
CA VAL A 27 -43.43 79.10 15.41
C VAL A 27 -43.65 80.51 15.95
N MET A 28 -42.56 81.19 16.27
CA MET A 28 -42.53 82.65 16.26
C MET A 28 -42.08 83.07 14.86
N ALA A 29 -43.04 83.53 14.06
CA ALA A 29 -42.78 84.15 12.79
C ALA A 29 -41.98 85.44 13.02
N ALA A 30 -40.67 85.40 12.77
CA ALA A 30 -39.86 86.60 12.65
C ALA A 30 -40.04 87.20 11.25
N PRO A 31 -40.63 88.41 11.11
CA PRO A 31 -40.72 89.07 9.82
C PRO A 31 -39.37 89.75 9.53
N GLY A 32 -38.59 89.18 8.60
CA GLY A 32 -37.33 89.81 8.21
C GLY A 32 -36.28 88.89 7.59
N ALA A 33 -36.66 87.95 6.72
CA ALA A 33 -35.70 87.29 5.86
C ALA A 33 -35.29 88.25 4.72
N ARG A 34 -34.32 89.13 4.99
CA ARG A 34 -33.48 89.68 3.92
C ARG A 34 -32.52 88.59 3.48
N ALA A 35 -32.46 88.34 2.18
CA ALA A 35 -31.40 87.55 1.55
C ALA A 35 -30.06 88.28 1.68
N VAL A 36 -29.45 88.17 2.85
CA VAL A 36 -28.00 88.29 3.04
C VAL A 36 -27.51 86.85 3.03
N GLY A 37 -26.47 86.56 2.24
CA GLY A 37 -25.92 85.21 2.06
C GLY A 37 -25.78 84.47 3.38
N MET A 38 -25.95 83.13 3.34
CA MET A 38 -25.96 82.26 4.51
C MET A 38 -25.00 82.77 5.60
N PRO A 39 -25.49 83.28 6.76
CA PRO A 39 -24.64 83.93 7.77
C PRO A 39 -23.60 82.99 8.40
N GLN A 40 -23.62 81.71 8.02
CA GLN A 40 -22.66 80.66 8.36
C GLN A 40 -21.37 80.73 7.52
N LEU A 41 -21.38 81.41 6.35
CA LEU A 41 -20.24 81.54 5.43
C LEU A 41 -19.84 83.00 5.19
N ASP A 42 -20.31 83.93 6.03
CA ASP A 42 -19.87 85.33 5.97
C ASP A 42 -18.51 85.49 6.66
N PHE A 43 -17.45 85.37 5.86
CA PHE A 43 -16.05 85.55 6.29
C PHE A 43 -15.73 86.99 6.72
N SER A 44 -16.67 87.93 6.65
CA SER A 44 -16.52 89.30 7.15
C SER A 44 -16.80 89.42 8.66
N ASN A 45 -17.40 88.39 9.27
CA ASN A 45 -17.68 88.33 10.70
C ASN A 45 -16.48 87.77 11.49
N PRO A 46 -15.89 88.51 12.45
CA PRO A 46 -14.73 88.07 13.25
C PRO A 46 -14.94 86.74 13.99
N LEU A 47 -16.20 86.41 14.33
CA LEU A 47 -16.56 85.20 15.06
C LEU A 47 -16.46 83.93 14.19
N VAL A 48 -16.77 84.01 12.90
CA VAL A 48 -16.71 82.88 11.96
C VAL A 48 -15.24 82.49 11.67
N ILE A 49 -14.37 83.48 11.51
CA ILE A 49 -12.92 83.27 11.38
C ILE A 49 -12.36 82.62 12.64
N GLY A 50 -12.75 83.11 13.83
CA GLY A 50 -12.33 82.53 15.11
C GLY A 50 -12.72 81.06 15.26
N GLN A 51 -13.94 80.68 14.88
CA GLN A 51 -14.41 79.29 14.93
C GLN A 51 -13.64 78.37 13.97
N VAL A 52 -13.36 78.82 12.75
CA VAL A 52 -12.59 78.03 11.77
C VAL A 52 -11.13 77.88 12.23
N VAL A 53 -10.51 78.94 12.75
CA VAL A 53 -9.13 78.88 13.26
C VAL A 53 -9.05 77.93 14.46
N TRP A 54 -9.94 78.05 15.44
CA TRP A 54 -9.95 77.13 16.58
C TRP A 54 -10.34 75.70 16.20
N GLY A 55 -11.27 75.53 15.26
CA GLY A 55 -11.61 74.23 14.69
C GLY A 55 -10.41 73.56 14.02
N ALA A 56 -9.64 74.33 13.25
CA ALA A 56 -8.39 73.87 12.65
C ALA A 56 -7.33 73.54 13.69
N VAL A 57 -7.19 74.32 14.76
CA VAL A 57 -6.27 74.03 15.87
C VAL A 57 -6.63 72.72 16.57
N ILE A 58 -7.89 72.51 16.95
CA ILE A 58 -8.34 71.26 17.58
C ILE A 58 -8.18 70.08 16.62
N PHE A 59 -8.54 70.26 15.34
CA PHE A 59 -8.36 69.24 14.32
C PHE A 59 -6.88 68.85 14.16
N LEU A 60 -5.97 69.83 14.12
CA LEU A 60 -4.53 69.59 14.02
C LEU A 60 -4.00 68.84 15.25
N VAL A 61 -4.40 69.24 16.46
CA VAL A 61 -4.02 68.56 17.71
C VAL A 61 -4.52 67.12 17.71
N LEU A 62 -5.78 66.90 17.32
CA LEU A 62 -6.37 65.56 17.21
C LEU A 62 -5.67 64.72 16.13
N TYR A 63 -5.38 65.31 14.97
CA TYR A 63 -4.64 64.66 13.88
C TYR A 63 -3.25 64.20 14.33
N LEU A 64 -2.50 65.07 15.02
CA LEU A 64 -1.18 64.73 15.56
C LEU A 64 -1.26 63.61 16.60
N LEU A 65 -2.30 63.62 17.45
CA LEU A 65 -2.52 62.58 18.45
C LEU A 65 -2.84 61.22 17.81
N LEU A 66 -3.71 61.19 16.79
CA LEU A 66 -4.01 59.96 16.05
C LEU A 66 -2.82 59.47 15.22
N SER A 67 -2.14 60.38 14.52
CA SER A 67 -0.97 60.07 13.70
C SER A 67 0.12 59.41 14.55
N ARG A 68 0.35 59.92 15.76
CA ARG A 68 1.43 59.43 16.62
C ARG A 68 1.06 58.26 17.53
N SER A 69 -0.23 58.02 17.80
CA SER A 69 -0.66 56.97 18.75
C SER A 69 -1.61 55.93 18.17
N ALA A 70 -2.58 56.32 17.35
CA ALA A 70 -3.58 55.39 16.81
C ALA A 70 -3.06 54.62 15.59
N LEU A 71 -2.44 55.30 14.63
CA LEU A 71 -1.87 54.66 13.43
C LEU A 71 -0.79 53.62 13.74
N PRO A 72 0.23 53.87 14.59
CA PRO A 72 1.26 52.87 14.87
C PRO A 72 0.70 51.60 15.53
N LYS A 73 -0.38 51.71 16.30
CA LYS A 73 -1.04 50.53 16.90
C LYS A 73 -1.70 49.65 15.85
N VAL A 74 -2.34 50.25 14.84
CA VAL A 74 -2.97 49.50 13.74
C VAL A 74 -1.89 48.85 12.87
N GLU A 75 -0.81 49.57 12.58
CA GLU A 75 0.34 49.03 11.84
C GLU A 75 0.99 47.84 12.57
N ALA A 76 1.20 47.94 13.88
CA ALA A 76 1.75 46.85 14.67
C ALA A 76 0.91 45.56 14.59
N VAL A 77 -0.43 45.69 14.67
CA VAL A 77 -1.34 44.53 14.55
C VAL A 77 -1.29 43.95 13.13
N LEU A 78 -1.26 44.80 12.09
CA LEU A 78 -1.20 44.33 10.72
C LEU A 78 0.12 43.61 10.42
N THR A 79 1.24 44.16 10.89
CA THR A 79 2.56 43.55 10.76
C THR A 79 2.66 42.24 11.53
N SER A 80 2.15 42.19 12.77
CA SER A 80 2.10 40.94 13.54
C SER A 80 1.28 39.86 12.82
N ARG A 81 0.11 40.19 12.27
CA ARG A 81 -0.70 39.23 11.50
C ARG A 81 0.02 38.75 10.25
N ARG A 82 0.66 39.65 9.51
CA ARG A 82 1.45 39.29 8.31
C ARG A 82 2.58 38.34 8.69
N GLN A 83 3.35 38.68 9.74
CA GLN A 83 4.44 37.82 10.24
C GLN A 83 3.94 36.43 10.65
N THR A 84 2.81 36.34 11.36
CA THR A 84 2.21 35.05 11.72
C THR A 84 1.82 34.25 10.47
N ILE A 85 1.13 34.88 9.50
CA ILE A 85 0.73 34.22 8.26
C ILE A 85 1.95 33.73 7.48
N ASP A 86 2.98 34.57 7.33
CA ASP A 86 4.20 34.21 6.60
C ASP A 86 4.93 33.04 7.30
N ASN A 87 5.02 33.07 8.62
CA ASN A 87 5.57 31.98 9.41
C ASN A 87 4.77 30.68 9.27
N ASP A 88 3.44 30.76 9.34
CA ASP A 88 2.56 29.59 9.20
C ASP A 88 2.65 29.00 7.78
N LEU A 89 2.74 29.86 6.76
CA LEU A 89 2.96 29.43 5.38
C LEU A 89 4.35 28.79 5.18
N ASP A 90 5.38 29.31 5.83
CA ASP A 90 6.73 28.72 5.81
C ASP A 90 6.77 27.37 6.50
N ILE A 91 6.09 27.21 7.64
CA ILE A 91 5.96 25.93 8.34
C ILE A 91 5.18 24.95 7.47
N ALA A 92 4.05 25.36 6.89
CA ALA A 92 3.26 24.52 6.00
C ALA A 92 4.04 24.07 4.75
N ARG A 93 4.82 24.98 4.15
CA ARG A 93 5.70 24.66 3.01
C ARG A 93 6.79 23.67 3.40
N ARG A 94 7.43 23.83 4.56
CA ARG A 94 8.44 22.90 5.06
C ARG A 94 7.85 21.52 5.37
N ALA A 95 6.72 21.48 6.09
CA ALA A 95 6.02 20.24 6.39
C ALA A 95 5.57 19.51 5.12
N LYS A 96 5.10 20.25 4.10
CA LYS A 96 4.77 19.67 2.80
C LYS A 96 6.01 19.09 2.11
N ALA A 97 7.11 19.83 2.05
CA ALA A 97 8.34 19.36 1.42
C ALA A 97 8.90 18.11 2.12
N GLU A 98 8.83 18.06 3.45
CA GLU A 98 9.22 16.88 4.23
C GLU A 98 8.31 15.69 3.96
N ALA A 99 6.99 15.91 3.89
CA ALA A 99 6.03 14.86 3.53
C ALA A 99 6.25 14.33 2.10
N ASP A 100 6.46 15.22 1.13
CA ASP A 100 6.75 14.85 -0.26
C ASP A 100 8.05 14.03 -0.33
N SER A 101 9.10 14.45 0.38
CA SER A 101 10.37 13.69 0.49
C SER A 101 10.18 12.31 1.12
N ALA A 102 9.39 12.21 2.19
CA ALA A 102 9.12 10.94 2.86
C ALA A 102 8.31 9.98 1.96
N VAL A 103 7.36 10.53 1.18
CA VAL A 103 6.60 9.77 0.18
C VAL A 103 7.52 9.24 -0.92
N ASP A 104 8.44 10.06 -1.42
CA ASP A 104 9.41 9.65 -2.44
C ASP A 104 10.36 8.55 -1.92
N GLU A 105 10.85 8.67 -0.69
CA GLU A 105 11.67 7.65 -0.03
C GLU A 105 10.91 6.35 0.14
N LEU A 106 9.66 6.41 0.61
CA LEU A 106 8.80 5.23 0.74
C LEU A 106 8.53 4.57 -0.61
N HIS A 107 8.29 5.35 -1.66
CA HIS A 107 8.13 4.82 -3.01
C HIS A 107 9.40 4.15 -3.53
N LEU A 108 10.58 4.72 -3.26
CA LEU A 108 11.86 4.13 -3.63
C LEU A 108 12.11 2.82 -2.87
N ALA A 109 11.93 2.82 -1.54
CA ALA A 109 12.06 1.64 -0.70
C ALA A 109 11.11 0.53 -1.13
N ARG A 110 9.85 0.88 -1.44
CA ARG A 110 8.85 -0.08 -1.94
C ARG A 110 9.25 -0.68 -3.29
N ARG A 111 9.74 0.13 -4.24
CA ARG A 111 10.23 -0.37 -5.54
C ARG A 111 11.42 -1.31 -5.35
N SER A 112 12.37 -0.94 -4.49
CA SER A 112 13.54 -1.77 -4.18
C SER A 112 13.13 -3.10 -3.55
N ALA A 113 12.25 -3.08 -2.55
CA ALA A 113 11.76 -4.29 -1.88
C ALA A 113 11.00 -5.21 -2.86
N MET A 114 10.20 -4.65 -3.77
CA MET A 114 9.51 -5.44 -4.79
C MET A 114 10.48 -6.05 -5.81
N ALA A 115 11.51 -5.32 -6.22
CA ALA A 115 12.54 -5.85 -7.11
C ALA A 115 13.35 -6.96 -6.45
N GLU A 116 13.72 -6.80 -5.18
CA GLU A 116 14.42 -7.82 -4.40
C GLU A 116 13.54 -9.06 -4.17
N ALA A 117 12.26 -8.88 -3.83
CA ALA A 117 11.31 -9.97 -3.69
C ALA A 117 11.16 -10.76 -5.00
N GLN A 118 11.02 -10.08 -6.14
CA GLN A 118 10.95 -10.73 -7.44
C GLN A 118 12.23 -11.51 -7.75
N ALA A 119 13.40 -10.90 -7.54
CA ALA A 119 14.68 -11.57 -7.75
C ALA A 119 14.84 -12.81 -6.85
N ASN A 120 14.35 -12.76 -5.61
CA ASN A 120 14.37 -13.90 -4.69
C ASN A 120 13.40 -15.00 -5.14
N VAL A 121 12.20 -14.64 -5.61
CA VAL A 121 11.25 -15.62 -6.18
C VAL A 121 11.86 -16.31 -7.40
N ASP A 122 12.46 -15.56 -8.32
CA ASP A 122 13.08 -16.12 -9.52
C ASP A 122 14.24 -17.07 -9.15
N LYS A 123 15.09 -16.69 -8.19
CA LYS A 123 16.14 -17.57 -7.65
C LYS A 123 15.58 -18.85 -7.04
N VAL A 124 14.55 -18.75 -6.20
CA VAL A 124 13.94 -19.92 -5.56
C VAL A 124 13.32 -20.86 -6.61
N ILE A 125 12.69 -20.31 -7.65
CA ILE A 125 12.13 -21.11 -8.74
C ILE A 125 13.24 -21.84 -9.50
N GLU A 126 14.34 -21.17 -9.83
CA GLU A 126 15.46 -21.80 -10.51
C GLU A 126 16.17 -22.85 -9.65
N ASP A 127 16.41 -22.56 -8.37
CA ASP A 127 16.99 -23.52 -7.43
C ASP A 127 16.09 -24.75 -7.25
N ALA A 128 14.77 -24.55 -7.16
CA ALA A 128 13.80 -25.65 -7.08
C ALA A 128 13.78 -26.48 -8.37
N ARG A 129 13.86 -25.85 -9.55
CA ARG A 129 13.97 -26.56 -10.84
C ARG A 129 15.23 -27.39 -10.90
N LEU A 130 16.39 -26.83 -10.53
CA LEU A 130 17.66 -27.55 -10.50
C LEU A 130 17.65 -28.70 -9.50
N ALA A 131 17.08 -28.50 -8.30
CA ALA A 131 16.92 -29.55 -7.31
C ALA A 131 16.02 -30.68 -7.81
N ALA A 132 14.89 -30.36 -8.44
CA ALA A 132 13.99 -31.34 -9.03
C ALA A 132 14.67 -32.15 -10.14
N LEU A 133 15.42 -31.50 -11.03
CA LEU A 133 16.18 -32.17 -12.09
C LEU A 133 17.22 -33.13 -11.52
N ARG A 134 17.97 -32.72 -10.49
CA ARG A 134 18.94 -33.59 -9.81
C ARG A 134 18.25 -34.79 -9.16
N GLN A 135 17.15 -34.56 -8.45
CA GLN A 135 16.39 -35.63 -7.82
C GLN A 135 15.83 -36.62 -8.86
N THR A 136 15.30 -36.14 -9.98
CA THR A 136 14.85 -37.00 -11.08
C THR A 136 15.99 -37.81 -11.68
N GLN A 137 17.16 -37.21 -11.90
CA GLN A 137 18.35 -37.92 -12.39
C GLN A 137 18.80 -39.01 -11.43
N ASP A 138 18.89 -38.71 -10.13
CA ASP A 138 19.27 -39.67 -9.09
C ASP A 138 18.26 -40.82 -8.98
N MET A 139 16.96 -40.51 -9.03
CA MET A 139 15.90 -41.52 -9.02
C MET A 139 15.98 -42.41 -10.25
N ASN A 140 16.18 -41.85 -11.45
CA ASN A 140 16.32 -42.62 -12.67
C ASN A 140 17.57 -43.51 -12.64
N ALA A 141 18.69 -43.03 -12.10
CA ALA A 141 19.90 -43.83 -11.94
C ALA A 141 19.68 -45.01 -10.98
N ARG A 142 18.99 -44.78 -9.84
CA ARG A 142 18.63 -45.86 -8.90
C ARG A 142 17.70 -46.88 -9.54
N LEU A 143 16.66 -46.42 -10.24
CA LEU A 143 15.72 -47.28 -10.94
C LEU A 143 16.42 -48.13 -12.01
N ALA A 144 17.35 -47.55 -12.78
CA ALA A 144 18.12 -48.29 -13.77
C ALA A 144 18.95 -49.42 -13.12
N THR A 145 19.59 -49.15 -11.98
CA THR A 145 20.31 -50.17 -11.21
C THR A 145 19.38 -51.26 -10.69
N GLU A 146 18.24 -50.89 -10.09
CA GLU A 146 17.26 -51.86 -9.58
C GLU A 146 16.67 -52.75 -10.68
N ILE A 147 16.41 -52.17 -11.86
CA ILE A 147 15.97 -52.91 -13.04
C ILE A 147 17.04 -53.90 -13.48
N HIS A 148 18.31 -53.47 -13.58
CA HIS A 148 19.40 -54.36 -13.96
C HIS A 148 19.61 -55.51 -12.97
N GLU A 149 19.52 -55.23 -11.67
CA GLU A 149 19.56 -56.26 -10.62
C GLU A 149 18.35 -57.21 -10.69
N ALA A 150 17.16 -56.69 -11.01
CA ALA A 150 15.99 -57.54 -11.20
C ALA A 150 16.12 -58.43 -12.44
N GLU A 151 16.61 -57.90 -13.55
CA GLU A 151 16.88 -58.65 -14.79
C GLU A 151 17.88 -59.78 -14.56
N THR A 152 18.97 -59.52 -13.83
CA THR A 152 19.97 -60.55 -13.48
C THR A 152 19.38 -61.63 -12.57
N ARG A 153 18.57 -61.27 -11.56
CA ARG A 153 17.86 -62.23 -10.72
C ARG A 153 16.86 -63.08 -11.51
N VAL A 154 16.10 -62.48 -12.43
CA VAL A 154 15.15 -63.19 -13.30
C VAL A 154 15.89 -64.15 -14.23
N ALA A 155 17.01 -63.72 -14.82
CA ALA A 155 17.84 -64.59 -15.66
C ALA A 155 18.41 -65.78 -14.88
N ALA A 156 18.93 -65.54 -13.67
CA ALA A 156 19.43 -66.60 -12.80
C ALA A 156 18.32 -67.58 -12.38
N ALA A 157 17.16 -67.07 -11.98
CA ALA A 157 15.99 -67.90 -11.64
C ALA A 157 15.50 -68.73 -12.83
N ARG A 158 15.51 -68.15 -14.05
CA ARG A 158 15.17 -68.86 -15.28
C ARG A 158 16.14 -70.00 -15.55
N THR A 159 17.45 -69.75 -15.47
CA THR A 159 18.47 -70.80 -15.67
C THR A 159 18.36 -71.90 -14.62
N ALA A 160 18.14 -71.54 -13.34
CA ALA A 160 17.92 -72.51 -12.27
C ALA A 160 16.66 -73.37 -12.52
N ALA A 161 15.54 -72.76 -12.90
CA ALA A 161 14.30 -73.47 -13.20
C ALA A 161 14.45 -74.42 -14.40
N LEU A 162 15.12 -73.98 -15.47
CA LEU A 162 15.40 -74.83 -16.63
C LEU A 162 16.33 -76.01 -16.26
N GLY A 163 17.32 -75.78 -15.41
CA GLY A 163 18.19 -76.83 -14.87
C GLY A 163 17.41 -77.88 -14.07
N SER A 164 16.56 -77.43 -13.15
CA SER A 164 15.69 -78.32 -12.36
C SER A 164 14.71 -79.11 -13.23
N LEU A 165 14.13 -78.49 -14.25
CA LEU A 165 13.25 -79.17 -15.21
C LEU A 165 13.99 -80.26 -15.99
N ARG A 166 15.23 -80.02 -16.39
CA ARG A 166 16.07 -81.01 -17.08
C ARG A 166 16.40 -82.20 -16.18
N GLN A 167 16.75 -81.94 -14.92
CA GLN A 167 16.97 -82.99 -13.94
C GLN A 167 15.71 -83.85 -13.73
N ILE A 168 14.53 -83.22 -13.56
CA ILE A 168 13.26 -83.94 -13.41
C ILE A 168 12.92 -84.75 -14.67
N ALA A 169 13.19 -84.20 -15.86
CA ALA A 169 12.97 -84.89 -17.13
C ALA A 169 13.87 -86.13 -17.27
N ASP A 170 15.15 -86.01 -16.95
CA ASP A 170 16.12 -87.12 -16.97
C ASP A 170 15.73 -88.22 -15.96
N GLU A 171 15.40 -87.84 -14.73
CA GLU A 171 14.95 -88.77 -13.68
C GLU A 171 13.67 -89.51 -14.11
N THR A 172 12.68 -88.78 -14.65
CA THR A 172 11.42 -89.36 -15.12
C THR A 172 11.63 -90.28 -16.32
N ALA A 173 12.45 -89.87 -17.30
CA ALA A 173 12.77 -90.69 -18.46
C ALA A 173 13.49 -91.99 -18.05
N GLN A 174 14.40 -91.92 -17.08
CA GLN A 174 15.11 -93.10 -16.57
C GLN A 174 14.17 -94.07 -15.83
N VAL A 175 13.21 -93.55 -15.06
CA VAL A 175 12.16 -94.37 -14.42
C VAL A 175 11.28 -95.05 -15.48
N LEU A 176 10.79 -94.31 -16.47
CA LEU A 176 9.95 -94.85 -17.54
C LEU A 176 10.66 -95.93 -18.37
N VAL A 177 11.92 -95.70 -18.76
CA VAL A 177 12.71 -96.68 -19.51
C VAL A 177 12.89 -97.97 -18.71
N ARG A 178 13.25 -97.87 -17.42
CA ARG A 178 13.37 -99.05 -16.53
C ARG A 178 12.07 -99.84 -16.45
N GLN A 179 10.92 -99.15 -16.38
CA GLN A 179 9.62 -99.80 -16.26
C GLN A 179 9.15 -100.48 -17.55
N VAL A 180 9.52 -99.94 -18.73
CA VAL A 180 9.11 -100.49 -20.04
C VAL A 180 10.04 -101.59 -20.55
N THR A 181 11.36 -101.44 -20.38
CA THR A 181 12.37 -102.38 -20.94
C THR A 181 12.94 -103.36 -19.93
N GLY A 182 12.66 -103.20 -18.63
CA GLY A 182 13.15 -104.10 -17.57
C GLY A 182 14.67 -104.09 -17.37
N THR A 183 15.39 -103.22 -18.08
CA THR A 183 16.86 -103.09 -18.04
C THR A 183 17.27 -101.65 -17.73
N SER A 184 18.35 -101.49 -16.97
CA SER A 184 18.88 -100.17 -16.61
C SER A 184 19.81 -99.66 -17.71
N VAL A 185 19.40 -98.62 -18.42
CA VAL A 185 20.26 -97.90 -19.37
C VAL A 185 21.18 -96.94 -18.59
N PRO A 186 22.47 -96.82 -18.95
CA PRO A 186 23.38 -95.90 -18.27
C PRO A 186 22.94 -94.44 -18.43
N ALA A 187 23.11 -93.66 -17.37
CA ALA A 187 22.54 -92.31 -17.22
C ALA A 187 23.05 -91.32 -18.28
N ASP A 188 24.26 -91.53 -18.80
CA ASP A 188 24.88 -90.70 -19.84
C ASP A 188 24.17 -90.83 -21.20
N VAL A 189 23.62 -92.01 -21.50
CA VAL A 189 22.85 -92.23 -22.73
C VAL A 189 21.50 -91.54 -22.64
N VAL A 190 20.81 -91.65 -21.50
CA VAL A 190 19.50 -91.01 -21.27
C VAL A 190 19.59 -89.49 -21.36
N ALA A 191 20.58 -88.89 -20.69
CA ALA A 191 20.79 -87.44 -20.74
C ALA A 191 21.03 -86.95 -22.18
N ARG A 192 21.86 -87.66 -22.97
CA ARG A 192 22.11 -87.29 -24.39
C ARG A 192 20.85 -87.38 -25.25
N THR A 193 19.98 -88.38 -25.07
CA THR A 193 18.73 -88.49 -25.84
C THR A 193 17.69 -87.46 -25.42
N VAL A 194 17.58 -87.16 -24.12
CA VAL A 194 16.70 -86.09 -23.61
C VAL A 194 17.16 -84.74 -24.15
N ASP A 195 18.47 -84.47 -24.17
CA ASP A 195 19.06 -83.25 -24.73
C ASP A 195 18.77 -83.08 -26.22
N HIS A 196 18.95 -84.16 -26.99
CA HIS A 196 18.65 -84.17 -28.42
C HIS A 196 17.15 -83.99 -28.69
N ALA A 197 16.28 -84.50 -27.81
CA ALA A 197 14.83 -84.31 -27.90
C ALA A 197 14.38 -82.90 -27.49
N ALA A 198 15.05 -82.29 -26.50
CA ALA A 198 14.79 -80.93 -26.06
C ALA A 198 15.15 -79.91 -27.16
N THR A 199 16.36 -80.03 -27.73
CA THR A 199 16.82 -79.15 -28.82
C THR A 199 15.96 -79.28 -30.09
N ALA A 200 15.48 -80.49 -30.41
CA ALA A 200 14.56 -80.69 -31.54
C ALA A 200 13.19 -80.02 -31.36
N ARG A 201 12.77 -79.73 -30.11
CA ARG A 201 11.52 -79.01 -29.79
C ARG A 201 11.71 -77.50 -29.57
N GLY A 202 12.92 -76.98 -29.73
CA GLY A 202 13.22 -75.56 -29.55
C GLY A 202 13.35 -75.10 -28.10
N LEU A 203 13.63 -76.04 -27.19
CA LEU A 203 14.02 -75.79 -25.79
C LEU A 203 15.53 -76.01 -25.64
#